data_AF-A0A6A0IGM0-F1
#
_entry.id   AF-A0A6A0IGM0-F1
#
_cell.length_a   1.000
_cell.length_b   1.000
_cell.length_c   1.000
_cell.angle_alpha   90.00
_cell.angle_beta   90.00
_cell.angle_gamma   90.00
#
_symmetry.space_group_name_H-M   'P 1'
#
loop_
_entity.id
_entity.type
_entity.pdbx_description
1 polymer ?
#
loop_
_entity_poly.entity_id
_entity_poly.type
_entity_poly.pdbx_seq_one_letter_code
_entity_poly.pdbx_strand_id
1 'polypeptide(L)' 'MGPDVVVSGPEIAIFEAKRQRRLELARLPIERKLGILLVLQRMANDVRRAAGRPTRPEWPRELGPSETRRPG' A
#
# COMPACT_ATOMS: atom_id res chain seq x y z
N MET A 1 15.63 -35.44 0.71
CA MET A 1 15.34 -34.81 2.01
C MET A 1 15.83 -33.37 1.92
N GLY A 2 14.91 -32.41 1.74
CA GLY A 2 15.26 -30.99 1.77
C GLY A 2 15.40 -30.52 3.22
N PRO A 3 16.20 -29.49 3.52
CA PRO A 3 16.35 -29.01 4.89
C PRO A 3 15.01 -28.47 5.39
N ASP A 4 14.50 -29.03 6.48
CA ASP A 4 13.45 -28.42 7.28
C ASP A 4 13.97 -27.07 7.77
N VAL A 5 13.46 -25.99 7.17
CA VAL A 5 13.74 -24.64 7.63
C VAL A 5 13.04 -24.47 8.97
N VAL A 6 13.77 -24.72 10.06
CA VAL A 6 13.31 -24.44 11.43
C VAL A 6 13.26 -22.92 11.58
N VAL A 7 12.12 -22.33 11.23
CA VAL A 7 11.85 -20.91 11.44
C VAL A 7 11.98 -20.62 12.93
N SER A 8 12.96 -19.82 13.32
CA SER A 8 13.29 -19.57 14.72
C SER A 8 12.27 -18.63 15.37
N GLY A 9 12.08 -18.74 16.69
CA GLY A 9 11.11 -17.95 17.47
C GLY A 9 10.95 -16.46 17.11
N PRO A 10 12.02 -15.66 16.92
CA PRO A 10 11.89 -14.25 16.53
C PRO A 10 11.32 -14.04 15.12
N GLU A 11 11.57 -14.95 14.18
CA GLU A 11 11.02 -14.87 12.82
C GLU A 11 9.52 -15.18 12.80
N ILE A 12 9.08 -16.11 13.64
CA ILE A 12 7.65 -16.41 13.86
C ILE A 12 6.94 -15.17 14.38
N ALA A 13 7.50 -14.48 15.39
CA ALA A 13 6.92 -13.26 15.95
C ALA A 13 6.79 -12.13 14.91
N ILE A 14 7.80 -11.94 14.05
CA ILE A 14 7.75 -10.96 12.96
C ILE A 14 6.66 -11.34 11.94
N PHE A 15 6.55 -12.62 11.60
CA PHE A 15 5.52 -13.10 10.68
C PHE A 15 4.11 -12.87 11.24
N GLU A 16 3.88 -13.20 12.50
CA GLU A 16 2.60 -13.00 13.18
C GLU A 16 2.23 -11.52 13.29
N ALA A 17 3.19 -10.66 13.66
CA ALA A 17 2.97 -9.22 13.69
C ALA A 17 2.60 -8.67 12.30
N LYS A 18 3.25 -9.13 11.24
CA LYS A 18 2.89 -8.78 9.85
C LYS A 18 1.49 -9.30 9.48
N ARG A 19 1.15 -10.53 9.88
CA ARG A 19 -0.18 -11.11 9.64
C ARG A 19 -1.28 -10.31 10.33
N GLN A 20 -1.08 -9.96 11.60
CA GLN A 20 -2.04 -9.19 12.38
C GLN A 20 -2.29 -7.81 11.76
N ARG A 21 -1.22 -7.10 11.38
CA ARG A 21 -1.33 -5.81 10.66
C ARG A 21 -2.09 -5.93 9.33
N ARG A 22 -1.89 -7.02 8.59
CA ARG A 22 -2.67 -7.27 7.34
C ARG A 22 -4.16 -7.45 7.64
N LEU A 23 -4.51 -8.17 8.69
CA LEU A 23 -5.90 -8.37 9.10
C LEU A 23 -6.55 -7.04 9.53
N GLU A 24 -5.83 -6.21 10.28
CA GLU A 24 -6.28 -4.88 10.68
C GLU A 24 -6.50 -3.97 9.47
N LEU A 25 -5.55 -3.94 8.53
CA LEU A 25 -5.70 -3.19 7.27
C LEU A 25 -6.87 -3.71 6.43
N ALA A 26 -7.08 -5.03 6.38
CA ALA A 26 -8.17 -5.64 5.62
C ALA A 26 -9.56 -5.25 6.17
N ARG A 27 -9.66 -4.96 7.47
CA ARG A 27 -10.92 -4.53 8.11
C ARG A 27 -11.25 -3.06 7.90
N LEU A 28 -10.32 -2.25 7.39
CA LEU A 28 -10.59 -0.83 7.15
C LEU A 28 -11.65 -0.62 6.05
N PRO A 29 -12.48 0.44 6.15
CA PRO A 29 -13.33 0.89 5.04
C PRO A 29 -12.50 1.16 3.78
N ILE A 30 -13.12 0.99 2.61
CA ILE A 30 -12.43 1.10 1.31
C ILE A 30 -11.84 2.49 1.11
N GLU A 31 -12.55 3.54 1.53
CA GLU A 31 -12.13 4.94 1.47
C GLU A 31 -10.85 5.16 2.29
N ARG A 32 -10.77 4.53 3.48
CA ARG A 32 -9.59 4.63 4.33
C ARG A 32 -8.39 3.91 3.72
N LYS A 33 -8.61 2.76 3.09
CA LYS A 33 -7.55 2.03 2.35
C LYS A 33 -7.04 2.86 1.18
N LEU A 34 -7.93 3.48 0.41
CA LEU A 34 -7.57 4.36 -0.70
C LEU A 34 -6.75 5.56 -0.21
N GLY A 35 -7.16 6.21 0.89
CA GLY A 35 -6.39 7.29 1.52
C GLY A 35 -4.97 6.88 1.89
N ILE A 36 -4.79 5.68 2.45
CA ILE A 36 -3.46 5.12 2.78
C ILE A 36 -2.64 4.92 1.50
N LEU A 37 -3.21 4.32 0.45
CA LEU A 37 -2.52 4.09 -0.81
C LEU A 37 -2.04 5.40 -1.47
N LEU A 38 -2.86 6.45 -1.44
CA LEU A 38 -2.47 7.76 -1.98
C LEU A 38 -1.30 8.39 -1.21
N VAL A 39 -1.27 8.26 0.11
CA VAL A 39 -0.14 8.73 0.93
C VAL A 39 1.13 7.94 0.61
N LEU A 40 1.04 6.61 0.53
CA LEU A 40 2.18 5.76 0.20
C LEU A 40 2.74 6.03 -1.19
N GLN A 41 1.88 6.30 -2.18
CA GLN A 41 2.31 6.66 -3.53
C GLN A 41 3.14 7.95 -3.54
N ARG A 42 2.71 8.98 -2.80
CA ARG A 42 3.46 10.25 -2.66
C ARG A 42 4.81 10.03 -2.02
N MET A 43 4.86 9.32 -0.90
CA MET A 43 6.12 8.99 -0.23
C MET A 43 7.09 8.24 -1.17
N ALA A 44 6.58 7.29 -1.95
CA ALA A 44 7.39 6.57 -2.92
C ALA A 44 7.91 7.51 -4.03
N ASN A 45 7.10 8.45 -4.50
CA ASN A 45 7.54 9.46 -5.46
C ASN A 45 8.58 10.41 -4.88
N ASP A 46 8.46 10.82 -3.61
CA ASP A 46 9.44 11.67 -2.95
C ASP A 46 10.80 10.97 -2.82
N VAL A 47 10.80 9.68 -2.44
CA VAL A 47 12.02 8.85 -2.43
C VAL A 47 12.62 8.74 -3.84
N ARG A 48 11.81 8.53 -4.88
CA ARG A 48 12.29 8.47 -6.26
C ARG A 48 12.90 9.79 -6.71
N ARG A 49 12.27 10.91 -6.37
CA ARG A 49 12.77 12.26 -6.66
C ARG A 49 14.13 12.49 -5.98
N ALA A 50 14.25 12.15 -4.70
CA ALA A 50 15.50 12.26 -3.96
C ALA A 50 16.62 11.38 -4.55
N ALA A 51 16.27 10.23 -5.12
CA ALA A 51 17.20 9.33 -5.80
C ALA A 51 17.47 9.70 -7.27
N GLY A 52 16.98 10.84 -7.78
CA GLY A 52 17.13 11.25 -9.19
C GLY A 52 16.42 10.34 -10.19
N ARG A 53 15.42 9.57 -9.73
CA ARG A 53 14.62 8.65 -10.55
C ARG A 53 13.33 9.34 -11.01
N PRO A 54 12.80 8.99 -12.20
CA PRO A 54 11.51 9.51 -12.64
C PRO A 54 10.42 9.14 -11.64
N THR A 55 9.43 10.00 -11.42
CA THR A 55 8.27 9.70 -10.57
C THR A 55 7.19 8.94 -11.35
N ARG A 56 6.16 8.43 -10.66
CA ARG A 56 4.96 7.87 -11.29
C ARG A 56 3.85 8.92 -11.25
N PRO A 57 2.89 8.89 -12.20
CA PRO A 57 1.71 9.72 -12.12
C PRO A 57 0.98 9.50 -10.79
N GLU A 58 0.64 10.59 -10.11
CA GLU A 58 -0.14 10.53 -8.87
C GLU A 58 -1.62 10.33 -9.21
N TRP A 59 -2.29 9.48 -8.43
CA TRP A 59 -3.73 9.33 -8.53
C TRP A 59 -4.45 10.58 -7.97
N PRO A 60 -5.59 10.97 -8.56
CA PRO A 60 -6.34 12.13 -8.11
C PRO A 60 -6.77 11.98 -6.64
N ARG A 61 -6.74 13.10 -5.90
CA ARG A 61 -7.11 13.13 -4.47
C ARG A 61 -8.60 12.84 -4.24
N GLU A 62 -9.42 13.15 -5.22
CA GLU A 62 -10.85 12.92 -5.22
C GLU A 62 -11.16 11.71 -6.10
N LEU A 63 -11.44 10.58 -5.47
CA LEU A 63 -12.08 9.44 -6.11
C LEU A 63 -13.61 9.59 -5.96
N GLY A 64 -14.13 10.76 -6.34
CA GLY A 64 -15.56 11.04 -6.45
C GLY A 64 -16.06 10.64 -7.85
N PRO A 65 -17.39 10.55 -8.08
CA PRO A 65 -17.91 10.22 -9.39
C PRO A 65 -17.40 11.24 -10.40
N SER A 66 -16.59 10.77 -11.36
CA SER A 66 -16.24 11.55 -12.53
C SER A 66 -17.55 11.93 -13.21
N GLU A 67 -17.95 13.20 -13.12
CA GLU A 67 -19.00 13.76 -13.94
C GLU A 67 -18.51 13.72 -15.40
N THR A 68 -18.69 12.57 -16.03
CA THR A 68 -18.58 12.45 -17.48
C THR A 68 -19.79 13.18 -18.03
N ARG A 69 -19.68 14.49 -18.21
CA ARG A 69 -20.57 15.26 -19.08
C ARG A 69 -20.59 14.54 -20.43
N ARG A 70 -21.68 13.83 -20.72
CA ARG A 70 -21.98 13.43 -22.09
C ARG A 70 -22.28 14.70 -22.87
N PRO A 71 -21.61 14.98 -24.01
CA PRO A 71 -22.11 15.99 -24.92
C PRO A 71 -23.44 15.46 -25.49
N GLY A 72 -24.47 16.31 -25.47
CA GLY A 72 -25.73 16.09 -26.17
C GLY A 72 -25.62 16.29 -27.66
#